data_AF-A0A2U3A6P9-F1
#
_entry.id   AF-A0A2U3A6P9-F1
#
_cell.length_a   1.000
_cell.length_b   1.000
_cell.length_c   1.000
_cell.angle_alpha   90.00
_cell.angle_beta   90.00
_cell.angle_gamma   90.00
#
_symmetry.space_group_name_H-M   'P 1'
#
loop_
_entity.id
_entity.type
_entity.pdbx_description
1 polymer ?
#
loop_
_entity_poly.entity_id
_entity_poly.type
_entity_poly.pdbx_seq_one_letter_code
_entity_poly.pdbx_strand_id
1 'polypeptide(L)'
;MHCSTLRPDPAQLHRLIEIRDNLNARITEGERERWLGEIEGLQVSLSSAEQKVAQLDEEQASRRRVIDLGMPTFSRIAPHFSAATNPLGY
;
A
#
# COMPACT_ATOMS: atom_id res chain seq x y z
N MET A 1 -0.92 -16.50 -7.37
CA MET A 1 -0.10 -15.46 -7.98
C MET A 1 -0.91 -14.17 -8.01
N HIS A 2 -0.70 -13.23 -7.08
CA HIS A 2 -1.37 -11.92 -7.11
C HIS A 2 -0.32 -10.87 -7.44
N CYS A 3 -0.11 -10.65 -8.74
CA CYS A 3 0.66 -9.51 -9.21
C CYS A 3 -0.34 -8.37 -9.40
N SER A 4 -0.35 -7.43 -8.47
CA SER A 4 -0.97 -6.13 -8.66
C SER A 4 -0.01 -5.13 -8.08
N THR A 5 0.85 -4.56 -8.92
CA THR A 5 1.42 -3.24 -8.69
C THR A 5 0.28 -2.22 -8.77
N LEU A 6 -0.66 -2.31 -7.83
CA LEU A 6 -1.65 -1.28 -7.58
C LEU A 6 -0.88 -0.18 -6.90
N ARG A 7 -0.48 0.82 -7.69
CA ARG A 7 0.11 2.05 -7.12
C ARG A 7 -0.90 2.60 -6.12
N PRO A 8 -0.51 2.84 -4.87
CA PRO A 8 -1.36 3.52 -3.92
C PRO A 8 -1.70 4.91 -4.44
N ASP A 9 -2.99 5.16 -4.57
CA ASP A 9 -3.50 6.47 -4.94
C ASP A 9 -3.38 7.41 -3.72
N PRO A 10 -2.88 8.65 -3.87
CA PRO A 10 -2.72 9.57 -2.75
C PRO A 10 -4.06 9.94 -2.05
N ALA A 11 -5.22 9.76 -2.69
CA ALA A 11 -6.50 9.90 -2.01
C ALA A 11 -6.81 8.72 -1.06
N GLN A 12 -6.13 7.58 -1.22
CA GLN A 12 -6.22 6.47 -0.26
C GLN A 12 -5.59 6.81 1.09
N LEU A 13 -4.53 7.62 1.11
CA LEU A 13 -3.95 8.13 2.37
C LEU A 13 -4.97 8.95 3.15
N HIS A 14 -5.67 9.86 2.48
CA HIS A 14 -6.69 10.69 3.12
C HIS A 14 -7.81 9.82 3.71
N ARG A 15 -8.32 8.86 2.95
CA ARG A 15 -9.34 7.91 3.43
C ARG A 15 -8.85 7.07 4.61
N LEU A 16 -7.60 6.62 4.62
CA LEU A 16 -7.04 5.84 5.74
C LEU A 16 -6.92 6.68 7.02
N ILE A 17 -6.58 7.96 6.89
CA ILE A 17 -6.57 8.91 8.01
C ILE A 17 -7.98 9.07 8.59
N GLU A 18 -8.99 9.26 7.73
CA GLU A 18 -10.40 9.34 8.15
C GLU A 18 -10.85 8.07 8.90
N ILE A 19 -10.45 6.89 8.41
CA ILE A 19 -10.74 5.60 9.06
C ILE A 19 -10.06 5.51 10.43
N ARG A 20 -8.78 5.89 10.53
CA ARG A 20 -8.03 5.91 11.79
C ARG A 20 -8.71 6.81 12.82
N ASP A 21 -9.10 8.01 12.43
CA ASP A 21 -9.73 8.98 13.33
C ASP A 21 -11.11 8.49 13.80
N ASN A 22 -11.87 7.84 12.92
CA ASN A 22 -13.12 7.19 13.30
C ASN A 22 -12.92 6.03 14.29
N LEU A 23 -11.90 5.20 14.09
CA LEU A 23 -11.57 4.09 15.00
C LEU A 23 -11.16 4.63 16.38
N ASN A 24 -10.37 5.70 16.45
CA ASN A 24 -10.01 6.35 17.72
C ASN A 24 -11.23 6.90 18.46
N ALA A 25 -12.18 7.51 17.74
CA ALA A 25 -13.43 7.97 18.33
C ALA A 25 -14.25 6.80 18.91
N ARG A 26 -14.33 5.68 18.19
CA ARG A 26 -15.04 4.47 18.66
C ARG A 26 -14.37 3.80 19.85
N ILE A 27 -13.03 3.79 19.91
CA ILE A 27 -12.28 3.28 21.06
C ILE A 27 -12.57 4.13 22.29
N THR A 28 -12.49 5.46 22.16
CA THR A 28 -12.76 6.40 23.26
C THR A 28 -14.19 6.24 23.80
N GLU A 29 -15.16 6.05 22.89
CA GLU A 29 -16.55 5.79 23.26
C GLU A 29 -16.71 4.43 23.96
N GLY A 30 -16.11 3.37 23.41
CA GLY A 30 -16.14 2.04 24.02
C GLY A 30 -15.49 2.01 25.41
N GLU A 31 -14.41 2.75 25.62
CA GLU A 31 -13.75 2.89 26.93
C GLU A 31 -14.68 3.58 27.95
N ARG A 32 -15.40 4.62 27.52
CA ARG A 32 -16.38 5.33 28.34
C ARG A 32 -17.56 4.45 28.73
N GLU A 33 -18.08 3.67 27.78
CA GLU A 33 -19.23 2.78 27.98
C GLU A 33 -18.85 1.39 28.52
N ARG A 34 -17.55 1.14 28.75
CA ARG A 34 -16.95 -0.14 29.18
C ARG A 34 -17.28 -1.32 28.28
N TRP A 35 -17.42 -1.10 26.98
CA TRP A 35 -17.62 -2.17 25.99
C TRP A 35 -16.30 -2.81 25.58
N LEU A 36 -15.64 -3.46 26.55
CA LEU A 36 -14.30 -4.05 26.41
C LEU A 36 -14.18 -5.05 25.26
N GLY A 37 -15.24 -5.80 24.97
CA GLY A 37 -15.23 -6.80 23.89
C GLY A 37 -15.12 -6.23 22.48
N GLU A 38 -15.60 -5.00 22.25
CA GLU A 38 -15.50 -4.36 20.94
C GLU A 38 -14.21 -3.53 20.79
N ILE A 39 -13.66 -3.02 21.90
CA ILE A 39 -12.43 -2.22 21.93
C ILE A 39 -11.23 -3.02 21.40
N GLU A 40 -11.06 -4.29 21.80
CA GLU A 40 -9.93 -5.10 21.33
C GLU A 40 -9.92 -5.25 19.80
N GLY A 41 -11.09 -5.50 19.19
CA GLY A 41 -11.22 -5.58 17.73
C GLY A 41 -10.96 -4.25 17.03
N LEU A 42 -11.33 -3.13 17.66
CA LEU A 42 -11.06 -1.79 17.15
C LEU A 42 -9.57 -1.42 17.24
N GLN A 43 -8.87 -1.81 18.31
CA GLN A 43 -7.42 -1.57 18.46
C GLN A 43 -6.59 -2.34 17.43
N VAL A 44 -6.94 -3.60 17.14
CA VAL A 44 -6.30 -4.38 16.08
C VAL A 44 -6.52 -3.71 14.71
N SER A 45 -7.73 -3.23 14.46
CA SER A 45 -8.06 -2.52 13.22
C SER A 45 -7.33 -1.19 13.11
N LEU A 46 -7.16 -0.47 14.23
CA LEU A 46 -6.41 0.79 14.30
C LEU A 46 -4.94 0.57 13.97
N SER A 47 -4.30 -0.42 14.61
CA SER A 47 -2.89 -0.76 14.36
C SER A 47 -2.65 -1.11 12.88
N SER A 48 -3.56 -1.89 12.28
CA SER A 48 -3.49 -2.21 10.85
C SER A 48 -3.64 -0.97 9.96
N ALA A 49 -4.54 -0.04 10.31
CA ALA A 49 -4.70 1.22 9.59
C ALA A 49 -3.45 2.11 9.70
N GLU A 50 -2.85 2.22 10.89
CA GLU A 50 -1.63 3.00 11.12
C GLU A 50 -0.43 2.43 10.35
N GLN A 51 -0.25 1.11 10.39
CA GLN A 51 0.77 0.42 9.58
C GLN A 51 0.59 0.70 8.09
N LYS A 52 -0.65 0.75 7.60
CA LYS A 52 -0.95 1.07 6.20
C LYS A 52 -0.58 2.51 5.87
N VAL A 53 -0.89 3.48 6.74
CA VAL A 53 -0.50 4.88 6.55
C VAL A 53 1.01 5.04 6.51
N ALA A 54 1.74 4.42 7.44
CA ALA A 54 3.20 4.47 7.48
C ALA A 54 3.84 3.90 6.20
N GLN A 55 3.37 2.73 5.74
CA GLN A 55 3.83 2.13 4.49
C GLN A 55 3.64 3.06 3.28
N LEU A 56 2.50 3.76 3.21
CA LEU A 56 2.20 4.68 2.11
C LEU A 56 3.01 5.97 2.18
N ASP A 57 3.27 6.49 3.38
CA ASP A 57 4.13 7.67 3.58
C ASP A 57 5.58 7.37 3.17
N GLU A 58 6.12 6.22 3.58
CA GLU A 58 7.46 5.78 3.21
C GLU A 58 7.62 5.57 1.70
N GLU A 59 6.61 5.00 1.03
CA GLU A 59 6.60 4.86 -0.42
C GLU A 59 6.56 6.25 -1.09
N GLN A 60 5.74 7.17 -0.59
CA GLN A 60 5.66 8.53 -1.11
C GLN A 60 6.95 9.33 -0.91
N ALA A 61 7.61 9.18 0.24
CA ALA A 61 8.91 9.79 0.52
C ALA A 61 10.02 9.21 -0.36
N SER A 62 10.01 7.89 -0.58
CA SER A 62 10.92 7.22 -1.51
C SER A 62 10.69 7.66 -2.95
N ARG A 63 9.44 7.87 -3.37
CA ARG A 63 9.10 8.48 -4.66
C ARG A 63 9.67 9.88 -4.79
N ARG A 64 9.46 10.77 -3.81
CA ARG A 64 10.02 12.14 -3.86
C ARG A 64 11.55 12.12 -4.03
N ARG A 65 12.23 11.20 -3.34
CA ARG A 65 13.68 10.98 -3.51
C ARG A 65 14.06 10.42 -4.89
N VAL A 66 13.26 9.53 -5.48
CA VAL A 66 13.46 9.02 -6.84
C VAL A 66 13.16 10.09 -7.91
N ILE A 67 12.24 11.01 -7.66
CA ILE A 67 11.89 12.11 -8.58
C ILE A 67 12.97 13.22 -8.53
N ASP A 68 13.74 13.31 -7.44
CA ASP A 68 14.93 14.17 -7.31
C ASP A 68 16.24 13.51 -7.81
N LEU A 69 16.11 12.42 -8.58
CA LEU A 69 17.21 11.82 -9.33
C LEU A 69 16.80 11.92 -10.79
N GLY A 70 17.50 12.76 -11.57
CA GLY A 70 17.30 12.84 -13.02
C GLY A 70 17.23 11.44 -13.61
N MET A 71 16.04 11.05 -14.09
CA MET A 71 15.67 9.77 -14.72
C MET A 71 16.44 8.53 -14.24
N PRO A 72 15.82 7.57 -13.53
CA PRO A 72 16.46 6.27 -13.37
C PRO A 72 16.60 5.67 -14.78
N THR A 73 17.84 5.55 -15.26
CA THR A 73 18.14 4.77 -16.46
C THR A 73 17.73 3.34 -16.16
N PHE A 74 16.54 2.94 -16.63
CA PHE A 74 16.17 1.55 -16.84
C PHE A 74 17.02 0.97 -17.98
N SER A 75 18.33 1.01 -17.82
CA SER A 75 19.22 0.24 -18.70
C SER A 75 19.16 -1.19 -18.20
N ARG A 76 18.73 -2.08 -19.10
CA ARG A 76 18.69 -3.53 -18.96
C ARG A 76 17.38 -4.15 -18.47
N ILE A 77 16.29 -3.83 -19.15
CA ILE A 77 15.38 -4.91 -19.56
C ILE A 77 15.69 -5.17 -21.03
N ALA A 78 16.65 -6.04 -21.29
CA ALA A 78 16.80 -6.59 -22.63
C ALA A 78 15.63 -7.56 -22.84
N PRO A 79 14.76 -7.36 -23.85
CA PRO A 79 13.83 -8.39 -24.26
C PRO A 79 14.68 -9.51 -24.87
N HIS A 80 14.83 -10.62 -24.16
CA HIS A 80 15.22 -11.86 -24.81
C HIS A 80 14.01 -12.30 -25.63
N PHE A 81 14.00 -11.92 -26.90
CA PHE A 81 13.11 -12.49 -27.87
C PHE A 81 13.52 -13.96 -28.03
N SER A 82 12.84 -14.86 -27.30
CA SER A 82 12.90 -16.29 -27.59
C SER A 82 12.22 -16.49 -28.94
N ALA A 83 13.01 -16.45 -30.00
CA ALA A 83 12.58 -16.86 -31.32
C ALA A 83 12.07 -18.30 -31.22
N ALA A 84 10.77 -18.46 -31.40
CA ALA A 84 10.17 -19.76 -31.62
C ALA A 84 10.69 -20.29 -32.96
N THR A 85 11.64 -21.21 -32.92
CA THR A 85 11.99 -22.00 -34.10
C THR A 85 10.90 -23.03 -34.30
N ASN A 86 9.90 -22.69 -35.11
CA ASN A 86 9.01 -23.65 -35.73
C ASN A 86 9.56 -23.95 -37.13
N PRO A 87 10.09 -25.15 -37.42
CA PRO A 87 10.35 -25.55 -38.79
C PRO A 87 9.10 -26.20 -39.39
N LEU A 88 8.40 -25.45 -40.24
CA LEU A 88 7.47 -26.04 -41.22
C LEU A 88 8.27 -26.63 -42.39
N GLY A 89 8.06 -27.92 -42.65
CA GLY A 89 7.91 -28.48 -44.00
C GLY A 89 9.15 -28.88 -44.80
N TYR A 90 9.37 -30.20 -44.91
CA TYR A 90 9.23 -30.92 -46.19
C TYR A 90 8.73 -32.35 -45.91
#